data_AF-A0A371CIT2-F1
#
_entry.id   AF-A0A371CIT2-F1
#
_cell.length_a   1.000
_cell.length_b   1.000
_cell.length_c   1.000
_cell.angle_alpha   90.00
_cell.angle_beta   90.00
_cell.angle_gamma   90.00
#
_symmetry.space_group_name_H-M   'P 1'
#
loop_
_entity.id
_entity.type
_entity.pdbx_description
1 polymer ?
#
loop_
_entity_poly.entity_id
_entity_poly.type
_entity_poly.pdbx_seq_one_letter_code
_entity_poly.pdbx_strand_id
1 'polypeptide(L)'
;MFGHLASVCRRALSPWPSATRRSELQKRIGRTPDINVASRRLPGLLRTIATFRTEADSTPPGARNVGRPPSGSYTVIRTLDPRKLTPEDHLTTIPLARSGVLLCVSPHYDGHPRVALAYSEPGSQQDPRASSRSTLSGFLYYHQPACAPPLAGELRFRLTASNDPASFPFGNDFVTKRGLPWFVPLPGIAGSQKLAPIRHFLTSVEQTVPAQVMDLAQDHYLLFRTGDLAGTRYLHSFGQPFDLCFDKTNVSFVLVGKERSARAVVTDFTRFVIGVARTALCCFEPSTLPEHSGKRVVVVRVLRSLERDPLRPNPSYAGPPIPPELYPQEGRHLTVLRHRKPRIWARDVDEHWPKRARPLVTLFENAVEYGSPQCL
;
A
#
# COMPACT_ATOMS: atom_id res chain seq x y z
N MET A 1 46.55 -38.96 -13.69
CA MET A 1 46.57 -37.48 -13.61
C MET A 1 45.29 -36.98 -14.27
N PHE A 2 44.41 -36.35 -13.48
CA PHE A 2 43.04 -35.85 -13.78
C PHE A 2 42.06 -36.93 -14.29
N GLY A 3 41.03 -37.40 -13.55
CA GLY A 3 40.16 -36.77 -12.55
C GLY A 3 38.82 -36.42 -13.20
N HIS A 4 37.93 -37.39 -13.45
CA HIS A 4 36.82 -37.88 -12.62
C HIS A 4 35.44 -37.26 -12.94
N LEU A 5 34.49 -38.18 -13.23
CA LEU A 5 33.05 -38.17 -12.90
C LEU A 5 32.10 -37.29 -13.74
N ALA A 6 31.54 -37.89 -14.80
CA ALA A 6 30.20 -37.59 -15.28
C ALA A 6 29.32 -38.83 -15.10
N SER A 7 28.47 -38.85 -14.06
CA SER A 7 27.46 -39.88 -13.85
C SER A 7 26.15 -39.25 -13.38
N VAL A 8 25.16 -39.35 -14.28
CA VAL A 8 23.77 -39.75 -14.02
C VAL A 8 23.01 -39.02 -12.90
N CYS A 9 22.05 -38.17 -13.32
CA CYS A 9 20.73 -38.12 -12.69
C CYS A 9 19.67 -37.67 -13.72
N ARG A 10 19.08 -38.66 -14.41
CA ARG A 10 17.72 -38.54 -14.96
C ARG A 10 16.76 -38.73 -13.80
N ARG A 11 15.82 -37.80 -13.57
CA ARG A 11 14.53 -38.10 -12.95
C ARG A 11 13.47 -37.07 -13.34
N ALA A 12 12.55 -37.56 -14.16
CA ALA A 12 11.11 -37.31 -14.19
C ALA A 12 10.62 -35.86 -14.07
N LEU A 13 10.43 -35.24 -15.24
CA LEU A 13 9.35 -34.28 -15.46
C LEU A 13 8.03 -35.06 -15.51
N SER A 14 7.16 -34.87 -14.52
CA SER A 14 5.77 -35.33 -14.61
C SER A 14 4.89 -34.14 -15.05
N PRO A 15 4.08 -34.30 -16.11
CA PRO A 15 3.20 -33.25 -16.60
C PRO A 15 1.95 -33.11 -15.70
N TRP A 16 1.57 -31.88 -15.40
CA TRP A 16 0.29 -31.56 -14.77
C TRP A 16 -0.85 -31.84 -15.77
N PRO A 17 -1.91 -32.56 -15.40
CA PRO A 17 -3.03 -32.81 -16.30
C PRO A 17 -3.92 -31.56 -16.43
N SER A 18 -4.17 -31.20 -17.68
CA SER A 18 -5.11 -30.18 -18.10
C SER A 18 -6.53 -30.77 -18.21
N ALA A 19 -7.51 -29.91 -17.91
CA ALA A 19 -8.89 -29.89 -18.39
C ALA A 19 -9.75 -31.17 -18.30
N THR A 20 -10.64 -31.23 -17.28
CA THR A 20 -12.08 -31.55 -17.51
C THR A 20 -12.91 -31.28 -16.26
N ARG A 21 -13.84 -30.31 -16.36
CA ARG A 21 -15.20 -30.28 -15.74
C ARG A 21 -15.76 -28.85 -15.78
N ARG A 22 -16.05 -28.38 -16.99
CA ARG A 22 -17.15 -27.44 -17.24
C ARG A 22 -18.40 -28.29 -17.45
N SER A 23 -19.28 -28.35 -16.45
CA SER A 23 -20.74 -28.52 -16.56
C SER A 23 -21.24 -29.10 -15.24
N GLU A 24 -21.78 -28.24 -14.37
CA GLU A 24 -22.79 -28.54 -13.32
C GLU A 24 -22.67 -27.51 -12.20
N LEU A 25 -23.09 -26.27 -12.45
CA LEU A 25 -23.51 -25.34 -11.40
C LEU A 25 -24.31 -24.17 -12.01
N GLN A 26 -25.26 -24.51 -12.87
CA GLN A 26 -26.41 -23.68 -13.21
C GLN A 26 -27.66 -24.38 -12.68
N LYS A 27 -27.97 -24.16 -11.39
CA LYS A 27 -29.30 -24.33 -10.78
C LYS A 27 -29.23 -23.96 -9.30
N ARG A 28 -29.53 -22.70 -9.00
CA ARG A 28 -30.30 -22.23 -7.83
C ARG A 28 -30.21 -20.71 -7.74
N ILE A 29 -31.00 -20.06 -8.58
CA ILE A 29 -31.53 -18.72 -8.32
C ILE A 29 -32.63 -18.88 -7.28
N GLY A 30 -32.62 -18.06 -6.23
CA GLY A 30 -33.78 -17.88 -5.36
C GLY A 30 -33.44 -17.45 -3.94
N ARG A 31 -33.90 -16.22 -3.60
CA ARG A 31 -34.14 -15.65 -2.26
C ARG A 31 -33.02 -14.81 -1.64
N THR A 32 -33.14 -13.51 -1.86
CA THR A 32 -32.69 -12.43 -0.97
C THR A 32 -33.58 -12.38 0.30
N PRO A 33 -33.01 -12.03 1.45
CA PRO A 33 -33.76 -11.34 2.49
C PRO A 33 -33.17 -9.96 2.80
N ASP A 34 -34.07 -8.98 2.86
CA ASP A 34 -33.87 -7.64 3.39
C ASP A 34 -33.37 -7.68 4.83
N ILE A 35 -32.34 -6.88 5.14
CA ILE A 35 -31.92 -6.63 6.52
C ILE A 35 -31.83 -5.12 6.74
N ASN A 36 -32.83 -4.62 7.47
CA ASN A 36 -32.89 -3.30 8.08
C ASN A 36 -31.68 -3.07 9.02
N VAL A 37 -30.95 -1.97 8.82
CA VAL A 37 -29.87 -1.53 9.71
C VAL A 37 -30.40 -0.44 10.63
N ALA A 38 -30.64 -0.80 11.89
CA ALA A 38 -30.91 0.15 12.96
C ALA A 38 -29.60 0.77 13.46
N SER A 39 -29.47 2.09 13.29
CA SER A 39 -28.38 2.93 13.79
C SER A 39 -28.49 3.11 15.31
N ARG A 40 -27.47 2.67 16.06
CA ARG A 40 -27.20 3.16 17.42
C ARG A 40 -25.81 3.78 17.49
N ARG A 41 -25.79 5.08 17.81
CA ARG A 41 -24.59 5.89 18.08
C ARG A 41 -24.20 5.75 19.55
N LEU A 42 -22.90 5.65 19.84
CA LEU A 42 -22.25 6.22 21.03
C LEU A 42 -20.78 6.59 20.72
N PRO A 43 -20.16 7.51 21.48
CA PRO A 43 -19.22 8.50 20.96
C PRO A 43 -17.76 8.29 21.38
N GLY A 44 -16.86 9.02 20.72
CA GLY A 44 -15.61 9.49 21.31
C GLY A 44 -14.36 8.63 21.07
N LEU A 45 -13.65 8.88 19.97
CA LEU A 45 -12.19 8.81 19.97
C LEU A 45 -11.63 9.63 18.79
N LEU A 46 -10.70 10.54 19.10
CA LEU A 46 -10.04 11.45 18.18
C LEU A 46 -9.34 10.68 17.04
N ARG A 47 -9.80 10.90 15.81
CA ARG A 47 -9.19 10.37 14.58
C ARG A 47 -8.31 11.43 13.95
N THR A 48 -7.06 11.10 13.68
CA THR A 48 -6.26 11.81 12.66
C THR A 48 -6.84 11.45 11.30
N ILE A 49 -7.58 12.38 10.71
CA ILE A 49 -8.27 12.24 9.42
C ILE A 49 -7.36 12.81 8.34
N ALA A 50 -7.00 12.02 7.32
CA ALA A 50 -6.72 12.57 6.00
C ALA A 50 -8.04 13.13 5.46
N THR A 51 -8.21 14.45 5.53
CA THR A 51 -9.49 15.11 5.23
C THR A 51 -9.77 15.06 3.73
N PHE A 52 -10.60 14.12 3.31
CA PHE A 52 -11.35 14.20 2.06
C PHE A 52 -12.79 14.58 2.39
N ARG A 53 -13.09 15.89 2.39
CA ARG A 53 -14.49 16.34 2.41
C ARG A 53 -15.13 16.07 1.05
N THR A 54 -16.32 15.49 1.11
CA THR A 54 -17.30 15.45 0.02
C THR A 54 -18.44 16.34 0.52
N GLU A 55 -18.61 17.53 -0.04
CA GLU A 55 -19.83 18.33 0.15
C GLU A 55 -20.68 18.08 -1.11
N ALA A 56 -21.84 17.44 -0.91
CA ALA A 56 -22.91 17.41 -1.89
C ALA A 56 -23.76 18.66 -1.64
N ASP A 57 -23.95 19.45 -2.70
CA ASP A 57 -24.59 20.75 -2.69
C ASP A 57 -26.10 20.62 -2.88
N SER A 58 -26.85 21.42 -2.11
CA SER A 58 -28.10 22.02 -2.56
C SER A 58 -28.43 23.19 -1.62
N THR A 59 -28.02 24.41 -1.98
CA THR A 59 -28.77 25.71 -2.00
C THR A 59 -27.84 26.92 -1.71
N PRO A 60 -27.82 28.01 -2.51
CA PRO A 60 -27.05 29.24 -2.24
C PRO A 60 -27.95 30.38 -1.67
N PRO A 61 -27.44 31.59 -1.33
CA PRO A 61 -26.06 32.07 -1.23
C PRO A 61 -25.72 32.70 0.14
N GLY A 62 -24.47 32.59 0.54
CA GLY A 62 -23.88 33.39 1.61
C GLY A 62 -22.38 33.25 1.51
N ALA A 63 -21.74 34.26 0.93
CA ALA A 63 -20.31 34.31 0.64
C ALA A 63 -19.48 34.10 1.92
N ARG A 64 -19.24 32.84 2.27
CA ARG A 64 -18.20 32.46 3.21
C ARG A 64 -16.92 32.38 2.41
N ASN A 65 -15.99 33.28 2.75
CA ASN A 65 -14.61 33.28 2.29
C ASN A 65 -14.01 31.87 2.42
N VAL A 66 -14.08 31.10 1.34
CA VAL A 66 -13.29 29.89 1.16
C VAL A 66 -11.87 30.39 1.07
N GLY A 67 -11.08 30.13 2.12
CA GLY A 67 -9.69 30.56 2.20
C GLY A 67 -8.96 30.25 0.90
N ARG A 68 -8.45 31.30 0.27
CA ARG A 68 -7.60 31.23 -0.93
C ARG A 68 -6.55 30.14 -0.70
N PRO A 69 -6.39 29.15 -1.60
CA PRO A 69 -5.31 28.18 -1.45
C PRO A 69 -3.98 28.94 -1.34
N PRO A 70 -3.06 28.51 -0.47
CA PRO A 70 -1.79 29.19 -0.29
C PRO A 70 -1.09 29.36 -1.65
N SER A 71 -0.61 30.56 -1.94
CA SER A 71 0.14 30.94 -3.16
C SER A 71 1.50 30.26 -3.23
N GLY A 72 1.55 28.94 -3.11
CA GLY A 72 2.72 28.17 -3.52
C GLY A 72 2.69 27.95 -5.03
N SER A 73 3.87 27.85 -5.63
CA SER A 73 4.05 27.63 -7.06
C SER A 73 3.51 26.26 -7.44
N TYR A 74 2.30 26.23 -7.98
CA TYR A 74 1.85 25.07 -8.72
C TYR A 74 2.68 24.94 -10.01
N THR A 75 3.20 23.74 -10.26
CA THR A 75 3.95 23.40 -11.47
C THR A 75 3.05 22.69 -12.47
N VAL A 76 3.19 22.99 -13.75
CA VAL A 76 2.51 22.25 -14.83
C VAL A 76 3.38 21.05 -15.18
N ILE A 77 2.81 19.86 -15.10
CA ILE A 77 3.55 18.63 -15.40
C ILE A 77 3.44 18.34 -16.89
N ARG A 78 4.59 18.40 -17.57
CA ARG A 78 4.77 18.08 -18.99
C ARG A 78 4.98 16.59 -19.22
N THR A 79 5.51 15.88 -18.23
CA THR A 79 5.60 14.43 -18.28
C THR A 79 5.60 13.73 -16.93
N LEU A 80 5.12 12.48 -16.88
CA LEU A 80 5.28 11.57 -15.74
C LEU A 80 6.24 10.41 -16.04
N ASP A 81 6.83 10.37 -17.24
CA ASP A 81 7.86 9.40 -17.63
C ASP A 81 9.24 9.92 -17.18
N PRO A 82 9.95 9.21 -16.28
CA PRO A 82 11.28 9.58 -15.83
C PRO A 82 12.30 9.86 -16.94
N ARG A 83 12.11 9.28 -18.13
CA ARG A 83 13.03 9.40 -19.26
C ARG A 83 12.83 10.68 -20.08
N LYS A 84 11.72 11.39 -19.86
CA LYS A 84 11.32 12.58 -20.62
C LYS A 84 11.25 13.84 -19.76
N LEU A 85 11.68 13.74 -18.50
CA LEU A 85 11.65 14.84 -17.55
C LEU A 85 12.40 16.05 -18.09
N THR A 86 11.85 17.22 -17.83
CA THR A 86 12.47 18.51 -18.11
C THR A 86 12.64 19.31 -16.82
N PRO A 87 13.50 20.34 -16.79
CA PRO A 87 13.61 21.20 -15.60
C PRO A 87 12.32 21.89 -15.19
N GLU A 88 11.35 22.04 -16.10
CA GLU A 88 10.04 22.61 -15.83
C GLU A 88 9.14 21.67 -15.02
N ASP A 89 9.37 20.36 -15.05
CA ASP A 89 8.60 19.36 -14.29
C ASP A 89 8.98 19.32 -12.80
N HIS A 90 10.02 20.06 -12.41
CA HIS A 90 10.54 20.07 -11.05
C HIS A 90 9.61 20.82 -10.10
N LEU A 91 9.29 20.16 -8.99
CA LEU A 91 8.38 20.64 -7.95
C LEU A 91 9.14 21.05 -6.71
N THR A 92 8.63 22.10 -6.08
CA THR A 92 9.07 22.55 -4.75
C THR A 92 7.88 22.42 -3.80
N THR A 93 8.09 21.74 -2.67
CA THR A 93 7.00 21.49 -1.71
C THR A 93 6.58 22.75 -0.98
N ILE A 94 5.28 22.83 -0.70
CA ILE A 94 4.67 23.92 0.05
C ILE A 94 4.46 23.48 1.51
N PRO A 95 4.81 24.31 2.50
CA PRO A 95 4.55 23.96 3.90
C PRO A 95 3.07 23.79 4.19
N LEU A 96 2.73 22.69 4.86
CA LEU A 96 1.38 22.35 5.28
C LEU A 96 1.22 22.65 6.77
N ALA A 97 0.08 23.21 7.18
CA ALA A 97 -0.21 23.54 8.58
C ALA A 97 -0.47 22.30 9.46
N ARG A 98 -0.64 21.13 8.85
CA ARG A 98 -0.92 19.85 9.52
C ARG A 98 0.07 18.81 9.04
N SER A 99 0.48 17.92 9.95
CA SER A 99 1.36 16.79 9.61
C SER A 99 0.74 15.93 8.50
N GLY A 100 1.52 15.66 7.45
CA GLY A 100 1.08 14.85 6.32
C GLY A 100 1.63 15.34 5.00
N VAL A 101 1.14 14.72 3.93
CA VAL A 101 1.50 15.00 2.55
C VAL A 101 0.20 15.13 1.77
N LEU A 102 0.05 16.21 1.01
CA LEU A 102 -1.14 16.47 0.21
C LEU A 102 -0.72 16.81 -1.22
N LEU A 103 -1.21 16.03 -2.18
CA LEU A 103 -1.10 16.35 -3.60
C LEU A 103 -2.35 17.13 -4.03
N CYS A 104 -2.17 18.39 -4.41
CA CYS A 104 -3.18 19.23 -5.04
C CYS A 104 -3.02 19.14 -6.54
N VAL A 105 -4.13 18.92 -7.26
CA VAL A 105 -4.15 18.82 -8.72
C VAL A 105 -5.29 19.68 -9.25
N SER A 106 -5.00 20.46 -10.29
CA SER A 106 -5.97 21.21 -11.07
C SER A 106 -5.66 21.07 -12.57
N PRO A 107 -6.64 21.24 -13.45
CA PRO A 107 -6.37 21.29 -14.89
C PRO A 107 -5.64 22.59 -15.26
N HIS A 108 -4.72 22.51 -16.21
CA HIS A 108 -4.14 23.65 -16.91
C HIS A 108 -4.86 23.88 -18.25
N TYR A 109 -4.70 25.07 -18.86
CA TYR A 109 -5.45 25.45 -20.07
C TYR A 109 -5.10 24.59 -21.30
N ASP A 110 -3.92 23.98 -21.32
CA ASP A 110 -3.43 23.09 -22.38
C ASP A 110 -3.75 21.61 -22.11
N GLY A 111 -4.59 21.32 -21.11
CA GLY A 111 -4.97 19.95 -20.72
C GLY A 111 -3.94 19.24 -19.83
N HIS A 112 -2.77 19.83 -19.58
CA HIS A 112 -1.79 19.28 -18.66
C HIS A 112 -2.26 19.40 -17.19
N PRO A 113 -1.84 18.48 -16.30
CA PRO A 113 -2.12 18.59 -14.89
C PRO A 113 -1.20 19.65 -14.27
N ARG A 114 -1.80 20.60 -13.55
CA ARG A 114 -1.11 21.56 -12.71
C ARG A 114 -1.15 21.08 -11.27
N VAL A 115 0.02 20.90 -10.66
CA VAL A 115 0.13 20.21 -9.36
C VAL A 115 0.92 21.01 -8.34
N ALA A 116 0.60 20.78 -7.07
CA ALA A 116 1.36 21.27 -5.94
C ALA A 116 1.42 20.18 -4.86
N LEU A 117 2.61 19.94 -4.32
CA LEU A 117 2.82 18.99 -3.24
C LEU A 117 3.02 19.75 -1.93
N ALA A 118 2.09 19.61 -0.99
CA ALA A 118 2.18 20.21 0.32
C ALA A 118 2.67 19.19 1.37
N TYR A 119 3.61 19.60 2.22
CA TYR A 119 4.26 18.74 3.20
C TYR A 119 4.45 19.44 4.55
N SER A 120 4.37 18.66 5.62
CA SER A 120 4.70 19.12 6.98
C SER A 120 5.40 18.02 7.76
N GLU A 121 6.55 18.37 8.35
CA GLU A 121 7.25 17.48 9.26
C GLU A 121 6.45 17.26 10.56
N PRO A 122 6.29 16.02 11.02
CA PRO A 122 5.71 15.76 12.34
C PRO A 122 6.68 16.26 13.42
N GLY A 123 6.23 17.19 14.28
CA GLY A 123 7.00 17.70 15.42
C GLY A 123 7.34 19.18 15.38
N SER A 124 7.02 19.89 14.30
CA SER A 124 7.23 21.35 14.17
C SER A 124 6.25 22.19 15.01
N GLN A 125 5.94 21.76 16.24
CA GLN A 125 5.26 22.57 17.25
C GLN A 125 6.26 23.37 18.11
N GLN A 126 7.56 23.29 17.84
CA GLN A 126 8.56 24.11 18.51
C GLN A 126 8.93 25.34 17.66
N ASP A 127 8.62 26.49 18.24
CA ASP A 127 9.00 27.86 17.89
C ASP A 127 8.61 28.39 16.47
N PRO A 128 7.61 29.27 16.36
CA PRO A 128 7.26 29.98 15.11
C PRO A 128 8.42 30.74 14.45
N ARG A 129 9.52 30.99 15.18
CA ARG A 129 10.67 31.76 14.69
C ARG A 129 11.88 30.92 14.28
N ALA A 130 11.89 29.61 14.56
CA ALA A 130 13.05 28.74 14.30
C ALA A 130 12.78 27.57 13.33
N SER A 131 11.63 27.55 12.65
CA SER A 131 11.36 26.52 11.64
C SER A 131 12.19 26.81 10.38
N SER A 132 13.37 26.19 10.29
CA SER A 132 13.97 25.86 8.99
C SER A 132 12.89 25.11 8.21
N ARG A 133 12.18 25.81 7.33
CA ARG A 133 11.18 25.23 6.43
C ARG A 133 11.96 24.28 5.53
N SER A 134 11.99 23.00 5.86
CA SER A 134 12.59 21.97 5.00
C SER A 134 11.73 21.87 3.74
N THR A 135 12.04 22.73 2.79
CA THR A 135 11.47 22.70 1.47
C THR A 135 12.09 21.52 0.75
N LEU A 136 11.31 20.48 0.55
CA LEU A 136 11.66 19.35 -0.28
C LEU A 136 11.42 19.72 -1.75
N SER A 137 12.26 19.23 -2.64
CA SER A 137 12.11 19.43 -4.08
C SER A 137 12.43 18.16 -4.85
N GLY A 138 11.85 18.03 -6.04
CA GLY A 138 11.96 16.79 -6.81
C GLY A 138 10.96 16.68 -7.95
N PHE A 139 10.81 15.46 -8.48
CA PHE A 139 9.94 15.17 -9.61
C PHE A 139 8.82 14.20 -9.23
N LEU A 140 7.60 14.46 -9.73
CA LEU A 140 6.55 13.45 -9.76
C LEU A 140 6.78 12.54 -10.96
N TYR A 141 6.55 11.25 -10.78
CA TYR A 141 6.69 10.28 -11.86
C TYR A 141 5.75 9.10 -11.66
N TYR A 142 5.34 8.49 -12.77
CA TYR A 142 4.60 7.25 -12.76
C TYR A 142 5.58 6.08 -12.68
N HIS A 143 5.32 5.18 -11.73
CA HIS A 143 6.09 3.97 -11.51
C HIS A 143 5.19 2.76 -11.69
N GLN A 144 5.60 1.85 -12.56
CA GLN A 144 5.06 0.49 -12.60
C GLN A 144 6.13 -0.42 -11.98
N PRO A 145 5.86 -1.06 -10.81
CA PRO A 145 6.81 -1.96 -10.21
C PRO A 145 7.15 -3.12 -11.16
N ALA A 146 8.44 -3.50 -11.20
CA ALA A 146 8.87 -4.69 -11.92
C ALA A 146 8.20 -5.92 -11.29
N CYS A 147 7.86 -6.92 -12.12
CA CYS A 147 7.22 -8.16 -11.65
C CYS A 147 5.91 -7.92 -10.88
N ALA A 148 5.11 -6.93 -11.29
CA ALA A 148 3.83 -6.62 -10.67
C ALA A 148 2.69 -6.57 -11.69
N PRO A 149 1.44 -6.83 -11.25
CA PRO A 149 0.25 -6.67 -12.08
C PRO A 149 0.12 -5.25 -12.65
N PRO A 150 -0.53 -5.06 -13.81
CA PRO A 150 -0.78 -3.72 -14.37
C PRO A 150 -1.52 -2.77 -13.43
N LEU A 151 -2.37 -3.30 -12.55
CA LEU A 151 -3.08 -2.49 -11.56
C LEU A 151 -2.16 -1.92 -10.47
N ALA A 152 -0.96 -2.47 -10.28
CA ALA A 152 0.02 -2.10 -9.25
C ALA A 152 0.71 -0.75 -9.47
N GLY A 153 0.47 -0.11 -10.61
CA GLY A 153 1.06 1.18 -10.92
C GLY A 153 0.75 2.25 -9.89
N GLU A 154 1.64 3.23 -9.79
CA GLU A 154 1.60 4.22 -8.74
C GLU A 154 2.28 5.53 -9.15
N LEU A 155 1.75 6.65 -8.66
CA LEU A 155 2.39 7.95 -8.76
C LEU A 155 3.29 8.14 -7.54
N ARG A 156 4.58 8.41 -7.77
CA ARG A 156 5.58 8.63 -6.72
C ARG A 156 6.20 10.02 -6.82
N PHE A 157 6.83 10.45 -5.75
CA PHE A 157 7.62 11.68 -5.71
C PHE A 157 9.08 11.33 -5.39
N ARG A 158 10.00 11.70 -6.27
CA ARG A 158 11.43 11.48 -6.09
C ARG A 158 12.12 12.79 -5.74
N LEU A 159 12.78 12.81 -4.59
CA LEU A 159 13.61 13.92 -4.14
C LEU A 159 14.90 13.96 -4.96
N THR A 160 15.24 15.14 -5.48
CA THR A 160 16.47 15.39 -6.24
C THR A 160 17.20 16.61 -5.70
N ALA A 161 18.52 16.65 -5.92
CA ALA A 161 19.36 17.77 -5.48
C ALA A 161 19.17 19.04 -6.31
N SER A 162 18.68 18.91 -7.54
CA SER A 162 18.43 20.02 -8.46
C SER A 162 17.24 19.72 -9.38
N ASN A 163 16.89 20.72 -10.20
CA ASN A 163 15.92 20.61 -11.27
C ASN A 163 16.50 20.02 -12.57
N ASP A 164 17.76 19.58 -12.58
CA ASP A 164 18.32 18.87 -13.75
C ASP A 164 17.76 17.43 -13.79
N PRO A 165 17.09 17.01 -14.87
CA PRO A 165 16.62 15.62 -15.04
C PRO A 165 17.72 14.57 -14.85
N ALA A 166 18.99 14.89 -15.15
CA ALA A 166 20.11 13.98 -14.92
C ALA A 166 20.33 13.64 -13.43
N SER A 167 19.77 14.41 -12.51
CA SER A 167 19.79 14.13 -11.07
C SER A 167 18.77 13.05 -10.66
N PHE A 168 17.78 12.72 -11.50
CA PHE A 168 16.70 11.79 -11.17
C PHE A 168 17.18 10.38 -10.79
N PRO A 169 18.14 9.73 -11.49
CA PRO A 169 18.62 8.41 -11.11
C PRO A 169 19.34 8.37 -9.76
N PHE A 170 19.93 9.50 -9.34
CA PHE A 170 20.65 9.66 -8.07
C PHE A 170 19.74 10.14 -6.92
N GLY A 171 18.50 10.50 -7.25
CA GLY A 171 17.49 10.91 -6.28
C GLY A 171 16.94 9.74 -5.46
N ASN A 172 16.29 10.07 -4.35
CA ASN A 172 15.63 9.10 -3.48
C ASN A 172 14.12 9.30 -3.50
N ASP A 173 13.36 8.22 -3.53
CA ASP A 173 11.91 8.33 -3.38
C ASP A 173 11.58 8.95 -2.01
N PHE A 174 10.65 9.90 -2.01
CA PHE A 174 10.20 10.54 -0.79
C PHE A 174 9.54 9.48 0.11
N VAL A 175 10.07 9.33 1.32
CA VAL A 175 9.60 8.33 2.29
C VAL A 175 8.63 8.94 3.29
N THR A 176 7.57 8.20 3.58
CA THR A 176 6.65 8.52 4.67
C THR A 176 7.36 8.37 6.02
N LYS A 177 6.73 8.90 7.10
CA LYS A 177 7.18 8.67 8.48
C LYS A 177 7.30 7.19 8.88
N ARG A 178 6.72 6.28 8.08
CA ARG A 178 6.80 4.83 8.27
C ARG A 178 7.99 4.20 7.54
N GLY A 179 8.86 4.99 6.92
CA GLY A 179 10.03 4.49 6.20
C GLY A 179 9.68 3.77 4.89
N LEU A 180 8.49 4.01 4.35
CA LEU A 180 8.04 3.47 3.07
C LEU A 180 7.84 4.59 2.06
N PRO A 181 8.13 4.37 0.76
CA PRO A 181 7.88 5.35 -0.28
C PRO A 181 6.45 5.89 -0.21
N TRP A 182 6.30 7.20 -0.34
CA TRP A 182 5.01 7.82 -0.55
C TRP A 182 4.55 7.57 -1.98
N PHE A 183 3.28 7.21 -2.15
CA PHE A 183 2.71 7.00 -3.46
C PHE A 183 1.20 7.25 -3.49
N VAL A 184 0.65 7.42 -4.70
CA VAL A 184 -0.78 7.36 -5.00
C VAL A 184 -1.04 6.16 -5.92
N PRO A 185 -1.78 5.13 -5.49
CA PRO A 185 -2.00 3.93 -6.29
C PRO A 185 -2.89 4.22 -7.50
N LEU A 186 -2.71 3.48 -8.60
CA LEU A 186 -3.46 3.65 -9.84
C LEU A 186 -4.98 3.58 -9.65
N PRO A 187 -5.57 2.65 -8.87
CA PRO A 187 -6.99 2.70 -8.53
C PRO A 187 -7.43 3.98 -7.83
N GLY A 188 -6.55 4.55 -7.00
CA GLY A 188 -6.77 5.85 -6.34
C GLY A 188 -6.81 7.01 -7.34
N ILE A 189 -5.96 6.99 -8.36
CA ILE A 189 -5.95 7.93 -9.49
C ILE A 189 -7.23 7.75 -10.32
N ALA A 190 -7.55 6.52 -10.67
CA ALA A 190 -8.64 6.15 -11.57
C ALA A 190 -10.02 6.60 -11.07
N GLY A 191 -10.34 6.41 -9.79
CA GLY A 191 -11.66 6.75 -9.25
C GLY A 191 -11.78 8.12 -8.58
N SER A 192 -10.69 8.88 -8.43
CA SER A 192 -10.72 10.18 -7.77
C SER A 192 -10.95 11.31 -8.74
N GLN A 193 -12.08 12.02 -8.60
CA GLN A 193 -12.34 13.23 -9.41
C GLN A 193 -11.27 14.31 -9.24
N LYS A 194 -10.63 14.39 -8.06
CA LYS A 194 -9.53 15.33 -7.80
C LYS A 194 -8.29 15.02 -8.64
N LEU A 195 -8.12 13.76 -9.05
CA LEU A 195 -7.01 13.30 -9.87
C LEU A 195 -7.43 13.09 -11.33
N ALA A 196 -8.61 13.55 -11.73
CA ALA A 196 -9.08 13.46 -13.11
C ALA A 196 -8.08 14.05 -14.13
N PRO A 197 -7.39 15.18 -13.87
CA PRO A 197 -6.34 15.67 -14.76
C PRO A 197 -5.18 14.69 -14.92
N ILE A 198 -4.71 14.07 -13.83
CA ILE A 198 -3.64 13.04 -13.86
C ILE A 198 -4.12 11.79 -14.61
N ARG A 199 -5.36 11.35 -14.35
CA ARG A 199 -5.97 10.21 -15.05
C ARG A 199 -5.98 10.43 -16.56
N HIS A 200 -6.51 11.58 -17.01
CA HIS A 200 -6.54 11.95 -18.42
C HIS A 200 -5.13 12.03 -19.02
N PHE A 201 -4.20 12.60 -18.26
CA PHE A 201 -2.82 12.71 -18.68
C PHE A 201 -2.16 11.35 -18.94
N LEU A 202 -2.34 10.39 -18.01
CA LEU A 202 -1.81 9.03 -18.13
C LEU A 202 -2.45 8.21 -19.26
N THR A 203 -3.73 8.42 -19.58
CA THR A 203 -4.45 7.61 -20.59
C THR A 203 -4.47 8.22 -21.98
N SER A 204 -4.60 9.54 -22.08
CA SER A 204 -4.92 10.23 -23.33
C SER A 204 -3.75 11.04 -23.87
N VAL A 205 -2.92 11.61 -23.00
CA VAL A 205 -1.80 12.47 -23.41
C VAL A 205 -0.51 11.65 -23.54
N GLU A 206 -0.06 11.01 -22.47
CA GLU A 206 1.17 10.22 -22.49
C GLU A 206 0.97 8.77 -22.92
N GLN A 207 -0.26 8.26 -22.77
CA GLN A 207 -0.62 6.86 -23.03
C GLN A 207 0.25 5.85 -22.25
N THR A 208 0.82 6.27 -21.12
CA THR A 208 1.62 5.43 -20.21
C THR A 208 0.80 4.32 -19.58
N VAL A 209 -0.52 4.54 -19.44
CA VAL A 209 -1.47 3.53 -18.93
C VAL A 209 -2.57 3.28 -19.96
N PRO A 210 -2.75 2.05 -20.46
CA PRO A 210 -3.85 1.73 -21.37
C PRO A 210 -5.22 2.02 -20.74
N ALA A 211 -6.16 2.54 -21.53
CA ALA A 211 -7.51 2.89 -21.06
C ALA A 211 -8.20 1.72 -20.34
N GLN A 212 -8.08 0.51 -20.88
CA GLN A 212 -8.65 -0.71 -20.29
C GLN A 212 -8.12 -0.98 -18.87
N VAL A 213 -6.82 -0.73 -18.62
CA VAL A 213 -6.23 -0.88 -17.28
C VAL A 213 -6.74 0.21 -16.34
N MET A 214 -6.94 1.44 -16.83
CA MET A 214 -7.51 2.53 -16.05
C MET A 214 -8.98 2.26 -15.68
N ASP A 215 -9.76 1.72 -16.61
CA ASP A 215 -11.17 1.33 -16.36
C ASP A 215 -11.24 0.24 -15.29
N LEU A 216 -10.43 -0.81 -15.42
CA LEU A 216 -10.30 -1.85 -14.39
C LEU A 216 -9.88 -1.26 -13.04
N ALA A 217 -8.91 -0.33 -13.02
CA ALA A 217 -8.47 0.32 -11.79
C ALA A 217 -9.60 1.13 -11.13
N GLN A 218 -10.45 1.78 -11.93
CA GLN A 218 -11.58 2.57 -11.45
C GLN A 218 -12.61 1.70 -10.70
N ASP A 219 -12.88 0.49 -11.19
CA ASP A 219 -13.82 -0.46 -10.55
C ASP A 219 -13.40 -0.83 -9.12
N HIS A 220 -12.10 -0.78 -8.82
CA HIS A 220 -11.57 -1.14 -7.51
C HIS A 220 -11.37 0.04 -6.56
N TYR A 221 -11.61 1.28 -7.00
CA TYR A 221 -11.30 2.51 -6.26
C TYR A 221 -11.84 2.56 -4.81
N LEU A 222 -13.02 2.00 -4.56
CA LEU A 222 -13.63 2.02 -3.22
C LEU A 222 -12.80 1.25 -2.17
N LEU A 223 -12.01 0.26 -2.59
CA LEU A 223 -11.07 -0.44 -1.71
C LEU A 223 -9.96 0.48 -1.20
N PHE A 224 -9.70 1.59 -1.88
CA PHE A 224 -8.60 2.53 -1.64
C PHE A 224 -9.06 3.79 -0.91
N ARG A 225 -10.35 4.12 -0.95
CA ARG A 225 -10.93 5.24 -0.18
C ARG A 225 -10.95 5.03 1.34
N THR A 226 -10.89 3.78 1.79
CA THR A 226 -11.10 3.43 3.21
C THR A 226 -9.81 3.28 4.02
N GLY A 227 -8.65 3.49 3.39
CA GLY A 227 -7.34 3.43 4.02
C GLY A 227 -6.86 4.81 4.48
N ASP A 228 -6.25 4.84 5.66
CA ASP A 228 -5.29 5.89 5.98
C ASP A 228 -4.22 5.88 4.87
N LEU A 229 -4.23 6.87 3.98
CA LEU A 229 -3.22 7.03 2.92
C LEU A 229 -1.79 7.14 3.49
N ALA A 230 -1.65 7.25 4.82
CA ALA A 230 -0.37 7.12 5.49
C ALA A 230 0.08 5.66 5.76
N GLY A 231 -0.62 4.61 5.29
CA GLY A 231 -0.26 3.20 5.59
C GLY A 231 -0.59 2.18 4.48
N THR A 232 0.10 2.30 3.34
CA THR A 232 0.89 1.26 2.62
C THR A 232 0.50 -0.23 2.60
N ARG A 233 -0.74 -0.62 2.95
CA ARG A 233 -1.19 -2.02 2.90
C ARG A 233 -1.87 -2.38 1.57
N TYR A 234 -1.31 -1.86 0.48
CA TYR A 234 -1.62 -2.21 -0.89
C TYR A 234 -0.53 -3.15 -1.38
N LEU A 235 -0.83 -4.44 -1.53
CA LEU A 235 0.18 -5.47 -1.73
C LEU A 235 -0.06 -6.26 -3.01
N HIS A 236 0.98 -6.36 -3.82
CA HIS A 236 0.97 -7.09 -5.08
C HIS A 236 2.03 -8.19 -5.13
N SER A 237 2.99 -8.25 -4.20
CA SER A 237 4.03 -9.28 -4.22
C SER A 237 4.45 -9.73 -2.81
N PHE A 238 5.03 -10.94 -2.74
CA PHE A 238 5.79 -11.34 -1.56
C PHE A 238 7.04 -10.47 -1.39
N GLY A 239 7.51 -10.36 -0.15
CA GLY A 239 8.63 -9.48 0.20
C GLY A 239 8.30 -7.98 0.21
N GLN A 240 7.13 -7.56 -0.32
CA GLN A 240 6.73 -6.16 -0.32
C GLN A 240 6.56 -5.65 1.13
N PRO A 241 7.26 -4.58 1.53
CA PRO A 241 7.17 -4.05 2.88
C PRO A 241 5.82 -3.40 3.17
N PHE A 242 5.31 -3.60 4.38
CA PHE A 242 4.17 -2.89 4.95
C PHE A 242 4.34 -2.62 6.43
N ASP A 243 3.64 -1.59 6.92
CA ASP A 243 3.59 -1.27 8.33
C ASP A 243 2.56 -2.15 9.07
N LEU A 244 2.98 -2.71 10.19
CA LEU A 244 2.16 -3.49 11.10
C LEU A 244 2.16 -2.84 12.47
N CYS A 245 0.99 -2.34 12.89
CA CYS A 245 0.79 -1.70 14.19
C CYS A 245 0.28 -2.76 15.18
N PHE A 246 1.04 -3.01 16.25
CA PHE A 246 0.74 -4.08 17.21
C PHE A 246 -0.42 -3.74 18.18
N ASP A 247 -0.88 -2.49 18.17
CA ASP A 247 -2.05 -2.03 18.91
C ASP A 247 -3.40 -2.45 18.28
N LYS A 248 -3.40 -2.94 17.04
CA LYS A 248 -4.63 -3.23 16.26
C LYS A 248 -4.90 -4.71 16.13
N THR A 249 -6.04 -5.15 16.65
CA THR A 249 -6.49 -6.55 16.60
C THR A 249 -6.83 -7.06 15.19
N ASN A 250 -7.21 -6.15 14.29
CA ASN A 250 -7.56 -6.46 12.91
C ASN A 250 -6.74 -5.58 11.97
N VAL A 251 -6.08 -6.22 11.01
CA VAL A 251 -5.27 -5.55 10.00
C VAL A 251 -5.86 -5.87 8.64
N SER A 252 -6.18 -4.82 7.88
CA SER A 252 -6.71 -4.99 6.53
C SER A 252 -5.68 -4.62 5.47
N PHE A 253 -5.63 -5.44 4.44
CA PHE A 253 -4.79 -5.30 3.26
C PHE A 253 -5.67 -5.24 2.01
N VAL A 254 -5.22 -4.51 1.00
CA VAL A 254 -5.77 -4.59 -0.36
C VAL A 254 -4.76 -5.36 -1.19
N LEU A 255 -5.17 -6.52 -1.69
CA LEU A 255 -4.35 -7.41 -2.51
C LEU A 255 -4.71 -7.17 -3.96
N VAL A 256 -3.68 -7.04 -4.79
CA VAL A 256 -3.80 -6.53 -6.16
C VAL A 256 -3.47 -7.67 -7.09
N GLY A 257 -4.43 -8.13 -7.86
CA GLY A 257 -4.19 -9.10 -8.92
C GLY A 257 -4.15 -8.42 -10.29
N LYS A 258 -4.04 -9.25 -11.33
CA LYS A 258 -4.11 -8.84 -12.74
C LYS A 258 -5.33 -7.97 -13.07
N GLU A 259 -6.52 -8.47 -12.73
CA GLU A 259 -7.81 -7.87 -13.13
C GLU A 259 -8.65 -7.45 -11.92
N ARG A 260 -8.31 -7.93 -10.73
CA ARG A 260 -9.11 -7.74 -9.52
C ARG A 260 -8.26 -7.31 -8.34
N SER A 261 -8.77 -6.37 -7.56
CA SER A 261 -8.28 -6.12 -6.21
C SER A 261 -9.25 -6.69 -5.18
N ALA A 262 -8.72 -7.16 -4.05
CA ALA A 262 -9.54 -7.75 -3.00
C ALA A 262 -9.02 -7.38 -1.61
N ARG A 263 -9.95 -7.12 -0.69
CA ARG A 263 -9.60 -6.79 0.69
C ARG A 263 -9.41 -8.05 1.51
N ALA A 264 -8.20 -8.31 2.01
CA ALA A 264 -7.99 -9.26 3.09
C ALA A 264 -8.16 -8.57 4.44
N VAL A 265 -8.81 -9.25 5.37
CA VAL A 265 -8.79 -8.88 6.79
C VAL A 265 -8.19 -10.04 7.55
N VAL A 266 -7.02 -9.79 8.12
CA VAL A 266 -6.36 -10.75 8.98
C VAL A 266 -6.69 -10.38 10.43
N THR A 267 -7.39 -11.28 11.09
CA THR A 267 -7.76 -11.14 12.51
C THR A 267 -6.70 -11.77 13.39
N ASP A 268 -6.66 -11.29 14.64
CA ASP A 268 -5.82 -11.83 15.70
C ASP A 268 -4.30 -11.76 15.41
N PHE A 269 -3.90 -10.86 14.49
CA PHE A 269 -2.51 -10.59 14.11
C PHE A 269 -1.67 -10.17 15.33
N THR A 270 -2.28 -9.36 16.20
CA THR A 270 -1.61 -8.74 17.35
C THR A 270 -2.27 -9.08 18.68
N ARG A 271 -3.40 -9.79 18.65
CA ARG A 271 -4.18 -10.19 19.84
C ARG A 271 -3.40 -11.14 20.76
N PHE A 272 -2.27 -11.64 20.29
CA PHE A 272 -1.37 -12.48 21.07
C PHE A 272 -0.03 -11.81 21.38
N VAL A 273 0.14 -10.56 20.94
CA VAL A 273 1.28 -9.68 21.19
C VAL A 273 0.83 -8.48 22.05
N ILE A 274 -0.23 -8.63 22.86
CA ILE A 274 -0.94 -7.56 23.59
C ILE A 274 0.03 -6.72 24.45
N GLY A 275 1.15 -7.30 24.87
CA GLY A 275 2.17 -6.63 25.64
C GLY A 275 3.25 -5.90 24.82
N VAL A 276 3.17 -5.82 23.49
CA VAL A 276 4.06 -5.00 22.65
C VAL A 276 3.22 -3.90 22.02
N ALA A 277 3.63 -2.66 22.25
CA ALA A 277 3.07 -1.51 21.53
C ALA A 277 3.97 -1.20 20.32
N ARG A 278 3.45 -0.35 19.41
CA ARG A 278 4.17 0.34 18.31
C ARG A 278 4.09 -0.36 16.97
N THR A 279 4.88 0.11 16.01
CA THR A 279 4.82 -0.28 14.60
C THR A 279 6.13 -0.92 14.16
N ALA A 280 6.06 -2.04 13.43
CA ALA A 280 7.19 -2.58 12.69
C ALA A 280 6.91 -2.56 11.19
N LEU A 281 7.99 -2.56 10.40
CA LEU A 281 7.90 -2.95 9.00
C LEU A 281 7.98 -4.47 8.92
N CYS A 282 7.05 -5.04 8.17
CA CYS A 282 6.94 -6.47 7.93
C CYS A 282 6.76 -6.73 6.44
N CYS A 283 6.89 -7.99 6.03
CA CYS A 283 6.45 -8.44 4.72
C CYS A 283 5.78 -9.82 4.83
N PHE A 284 5.04 -10.18 3.80
CA PHE A 284 4.53 -11.55 3.63
C PHE A 284 5.53 -12.40 2.87
N GLU A 285 5.57 -13.68 3.19
CA GLU A 285 6.41 -14.67 2.52
C GLU A 285 5.70 -16.01 2.38
N PRO A 286 6.05 -16.81 1.35
CA PRO A 286 5.71 -18.23 1.33
C PRO A 286 6.39 -18.95 2.50
N SER A 287 5.67 -19.84 3.17
CA SER A 287 6.23 -20.64 4.26
C SER A 287 7.17 -21.71 3.71
N THR A 288 8.34 -21.85 4.32
CA THR A 288 9.32 -22.90 4.04
C THR A 288 9.33 -24.01 5.11
N LEU A 289 8.39 -23.98 6.06
CA LEU A 289 8.32 -24.95 7.14
C LEU A 289 7.95 -26.34 6.60
N PRO A 290 8.59 -27.43 7.07
CA PRO A 290 8.31 -28.78 6.59
C PRO A 290 6.83 -29.19 6.70
N GLU A 291 6.13 -28.79 7.77
CA GLU A 291 4.70 -29.07 7.93
C GLU A 291 3.78 -28.37 6.92
N HIS A 292 4.30 -27.38 6.19
CA HIS A 292 3.58 -26.65 5.14
C HIS A 292 3.96 -27.11 3.73
N SER A 293 4.75 -28.18 3.61
CA SER A 293 5.13 -28.74 2.32
C SER A 293 3.90 -29.09 1.48
N GLY A 294 3.92 -28.69 0.20
CA GLY A 294 2.82 -28.87 -0.75
C GLY A 294 1.61 -27.95 -0.54
N LYS A 295 1.67 -27.00 0.41
CA LYS A 295 0.59 -26.06 0.69
C LYS A 295 0.98 -24.63 0.37
N ARG A 296 -0.02 -23.79 0.08
CA ARG A 296 0.17 -22.34 -0.10
C ARG A 296 -0.05 -21.62 1.22
N VAL A 297 0.99 -21.64 2.05
CA VAL A 297 0.94 -21.01 3.38
C VAL A 297 1.72 -19.71 3.37
N VAL A 298 1.08 -18.64 3.85
CA VAL A 298 1.71 -17.32 4.04
C VAL A 298 2.17 -17.18 5.49
N VAL A 299 3.39 -16.69 5.68
CA VAL A 299 3.93 -16.24 6.97
C VAL A 299 4.27 -14.76 6.92
N VAL A 300 4.55 -14.16 8.07
CA VAL A 300 4.94 -12.75 8.19
C VAL A 300 6.37 -12.69 8.69
N ARG A 301 7.25 -11.99 7.98
CA ARG A 301 8.60 -11.67 8.46
C ARG A 301 8.62 -10.24 8.98
N VAL A 302 9.25 -10.05 10.14
CA VAL A 302 9.54 -8.72 10.69
C VAL A 302 10.83 -8.23 10.03
N LEU A 303 10.73 -7.14 9.28
CA LEU A 303 11.88 -6.56 8.60
C LEU A 303 12.70 -5.72 9.56
N ARG A 304 12.07 -4.78 10.28
CA ARG A 304 12.72 -3.92 11.28
C ARG A 304 11.68 -3.15 12.10
N SER A 305 12.09 -2.62 13.25
CA SER A 305 11.31 -1.61 13.97
C SER A 305 11.41 -0.24 13.29
N LEU A 306 10.38 0.61 13.44
CA LEU A 306 10.46 1.99 13.00
C LEU A 306 11.30 2.82 13.97
N GLU A 307 12.28 3.59 13.46
CA GLU A 307 13.12 4.47 14.29
C GLU A 307 12.31 5.48 15.10
N ARG A 308 11.29 6.10 14.47
CA ARG A 308 10.41 7.08 15.13
C ARG A 308 9.34 6.44 16.01
N ASP A 309 9.19 5.12 15.96
CA ASP A 309 8.16 4.38 16.68
C ASP A 309 8.67 2.97 17.08
N PRO A 310 9.74 2.87 17.87
CA PRO A 310 10.43 1.61 18.10
C PRO A 310 9.57 0.66 18.93
N LEU A 311 9.69 -0.64 18.68
CA LEU A 311 8.99 -1.67 19.45
C LEU A 311 9.36 -1.55 20.93
N ARG A 312 8.34 -1.63 21.79
CA ARG A 312 8.52 -1.55 23.24
C ARG A 312 7.39 -2.26 23.98
N PRO A 313 7.59 -2.68 25.24
CA PRO A 313 6.51 -3.16 26.07
C PRO A 313 5.34 -2.17 26.10
N ASN A 314 4.12 -2.70 25.98
CA ASN A 314 2.90 -1.92 26.07
C ASN A 314 2.71 -1.50 27.54
N PRO A 315 2.77 -0.20 27.88
CA PRO A 315 2.67 0.25 29.27
C PRO A 315 1.31 -0.05 29.91
N SER A 316 0.26 -0.27 29.10
CA SER A 316 -1.07 -0.62 29.58
C SER A 316 -1.27 -2.13 29.78
N TYR A 317 -0.26 -2.96 29.52
CA TYR A 317 -0.36 -4.40 29.66
C TYR A 317 -0.10 -4.82 31.11
N ALA A 318 -1.13 -5.38 31.77
CA ALA A 318 -1.09 -5.89 33.14
C ALA A 318 -1.09 -7.43 33.20
N GLY A 319 -0.80 -8.12 32.09
CA GLY A 319 -0.77 -9.58 32.02
C GLY A 319 0.56 -10.19 32.49
N PRO A 320 0.69 -11.52 32.42
CA PRO A 320 1.94 -12.20 32.77
C PRO A 320 3.10 -11.75 31.86
N PRO A 321 4.37 -11.92 32.28
CA PRO A 321 5.52 -11.61 31.45
C PRO A 321 5.39 -12.23 30.05
N ILE A 322 5.64 -11.43 29.03
CA ILE A 322 5.55 -11.87 27.64
C ILE A 322 6.73 -12.81 27.38
N PRO A 323 6.49 -14.05 26.91
CA PRO A 323 7.57 -14.93 26.46
C PRO A 323 8.45 -14.23 25.42
N PRO A 324 9.79 -14.27 25.54
CA PRO A 324 10.69 -13.60 24.61
C PRO A 324 10.45 -13.97 23.14
N GLU A 325 9.94 -15.18 22.87
CA GLU A 325 9.63 -15.68 21.53
C GLU A 325 8.47 -14.93 20.86
N LEU A 326 7.58 -14.31 21.64
CA LEU A 326 6.48 -13.48 21.14
C LEU A 326 6.91 -12.05 20.85
N TYR A 327 8.10 -11.64 21.29
CA TYR A 327 8.60 -10.31 20.99
C TYR A 327 9.02 -10.25 19.51
N PRO A 328 8.48 -9.33 18.68
CA PRO A 328 8.86 -9.25 17.28
C PRO A 328 10.35 -8.90 17.15
N GLN A 329 11.09 -9.69 16.38
CA GLN A 329 12.53 -9.54 16.19
C GLN A 329 12.84 -9.36 14.71
N GLU A 330 13.69 -8.39 14.41
CA GLU A 330 14.20 -8.12 13.06
C GLU A 330 14.78 -9.40 12.42
N GLY A 331 14.41 -9.63 11.16
CA GLY A 331 14.80 -10.80 10.37
C GLY A 331 14.03 -12.09 10.69
N ARG A 332 13.21 -12.12 11.76
CA ARG A 332 12.49 -13.34 12.17
C ARG A 332 11.02 -13.33 11.74
N HIS A 333 10.43 -14.53 11.68
CA HIS A 333 8.99 -14.66 11.49
C HIS A 333 8.23 -14.22 12.74
N LEU A 334 7.09 -13.57 12.52
CA LEU A 334 6.22 -13.14 13.59
C LEU A 334 5.66 -14.36 14.32
N THR A 335 5.88 -14.42 15.63
CA THR A 335 5.32 -15.45 16.50
C THR A 335 4.05 -14.94 17.18
N VAL A 336 3.06 -15.81 17.30
CA VAL A 336 1.80 -15.57 18.01
C VAL A 336 1.53 -16.70 19.00
N LEU A 337 0.78 -16.40 20.05
CA LEU A 337 0.32 -17.39 21.02
C LEU A 337 -0.92 -18.12 20.47
N ARG A 338 -0.80 -19.40 20.12
CA ARG A 338 -1.93 -20.24 19.69
C ARG A 338 -2.10 -21.40 20.67
N HIS A 339 -3.30 -21.55 21.23
CA HIS A 339 -3.57 -22.55 22.28
C HIS A 339 -2.54 -22.51 23.43
N ARG A 340 -2.20 -21.30 23.90
CA ARG A 340 -1.20 -21.03 24.96
C ARG A 340 0.24 -21.48 24.63
N LYS A 341 0.56 -21.76 23.36
CA LYS A 341 1.91 -22.08 22.91
C LYS A 341 2.39 -21.07 21.85
N PRO A 342 3.62 -20.55 21.93
CA PRO A 342 4.20 -19.74 20.86
C PRO A 342 4.28 -20.54 19.56
N ARG A 343 3.81 -19.96 18.46
CA ARG A 343 3.89 -20.53 17.11
C ARG A 343 4.10 -19.43 16.09
N ILE A 344 4.81 -19.75 15.00
CA ILE A 344 4.89 -18.84 13.85
C ILE A 344 3.48 -18.55 13.35
N TRP A 345 3.19 -17.28 13.12
CA TRP A 345 1.96 -16.88 12.45
C TRP A 345 2.00 -17.41 11.02
N ALA A 346 0.99 -18.22 10.68
CA ALA A 346 0.88 -18.84 9.37
C ALA A 346 -0.59 -18.91 8.95
N ARG A 347 -0.84 -18.74 7.65
CA ARG A 347 -2.17 -18.89 7.04
C ARG A 347 -2.09 -19.69 5.76
N ASP A 348 -2.74 -20.84 5.76
CA ASP A 348 -3.05 -21.57 4.54
C ASP A 348 -4.15 -20.81 3.78
N VAL A 349 -3.86 -20.41 2.54
CA VAL A 349 -4.78 -19.62 1.72
C VAL A 349 -5.84 -20.47 1.02
N ASP A 350 -5.67 -21.81 1.03
CA ASP A 350 -6.57 -22.79 0.45
C ASP A 350 -7.54 -23.39 1.46
N GLU A 351 -7.35 -23.13 2.76
CA GLU A 351 -8.29 -23.53 3.79
C GLU A 351 -9.66 -22.85 3.60
N HIS A 352 -10.73 -23.64 3.75
CA HIS A 352 -12.11 -23.20 3.51
C HIS A 352 -12.61 -22.16 4.54
N TRP A 353 -11.88 -21.98 5.63
CA TRP A 353 -12.19 -21.07 6.73
C TRP A 353 -10.89 -20.50 7.32
N PRO A 354 -10.80 -19.18 7.62
CA PRO A 354 -11.79 -18.12 7.42
C PRO A 354 -11.67 -17.42 6.05
N LYS A 355 -12.82 -17.20 5.39
CA LYS A 355 -12.92 -16.57 4.06
C LYS A 355 -12.24 -15.20 3.93
N ARG A 356 -12.00 -14.48 5.03
CA ARG A 356 -11.47 -13.11 5.06
C ARG A 356 -9.97 -13.00 4.73
N ALA A 357 -9.21 -14.07 4.90
CA ALA A 357 -7.78 -14.11 4.55
C ALA A 357 -7.53 -14.69 3.15
N ARG A 358 -8.55 -15.29 2.52
CA ARG A 358 -8.48 -15.91 1.18
C ARG A 358 -7.85 -15.00 0.10
N PRO A 359 -8.06 -13.67 0.10
CA PRO A 359 -7.40 -12.81 -0.89
C PRO A 359 -5.86 -12.83 -0.85
N LEU A 360 -5.22 -13.35 0.21
CA LEU A 360 -3.77 -13.57 0.23
C LEU A 360 -3.29 -14.56 -0.85
N VAL A 361 -4.19 -15.40 -1.39
CA VAL A 361 -3.90 -16.26 -2.55
C VAL A 361 -3.37 -15.47 -3.74
N THR A 362 -3.78 -14.21 -3.88
CA THR A 362 -3.33 -13.31 -4.95
C THR A 362 -1.83 -13.10 -4.95
N LEU A 363 -1.15 -13.16 -3.79
CA LEU A 363 0.32 -13.06 -3.74
C LEU A 363 0.99 -14.27 -4.41
N PHE A 364 0.41 -15.46 -4.29
CA PHE A 364 0.89 -16.64 -5.01
C PHE A 364 0.56 -16.58 -6.51
N GLU A 365 -0.67 -16.17 -6.86
CA GLU A 365 -1.08 -15.98 -8.26
C GLU A 365 -0.11 -15.01 -8.98
N ASN A 366 0.20 -13.88 -8.35
CA ASN A 366 1.13 -12.91 -8.89
C ASN A 366 2.57 -13.43 -8.95
N ALA A 367 3.03 -14.17 -7.94
CA ALA A 367 4.38 -14.75 -7.95
C ALA A 367 4.58 -15.73 -9.12
N VAL A 368 3.52 -16.45 -9.51
CA VAL A 368 3.55 -17.35 -10.67
C VAL A 368 3.50 -16.56 -11.98
N GLU A 369 2.64 -15.54 -12.08
CA GLU A 369 2.42 -14.80 -13.32
C GLU A 369 3.52 -13.76 -13.62
N TYR A 370 3.99 -13.04 -12.61
CA TYR A 370 4.92 -11.92 -12.75
C TYR A 370 6.30 -12.19 -12.14
N GLY A 371 6.46 -13.27 -11.38
CA GLY A 371 7.68 -13.57 -10.63
C GLY A 371 7.69 -12.95 -9.23
N SER A 372 8.77 -13.19 -8.49
CA SER A 372 9.01 -12.59 -7.17
C SER A 372 10.17 -11.59 -7.26
N PRO A 373 10.06 -10.39 -6.67
CA PRO A 373 11.16 -9.43 -6.65
C PRO A 373 12.40 -9.93 -5.88
N GLN A 374 12.28 -11.03 -5.11
CA GLN A 374 13.41 -11.69 -4.46
C GLN A 374 14.22 -12.60 -5.39
N CYS A 375 13.82 -12.74 -6.66
CA CYS A 375 14.47 -13.60 -7.67
C CYS A 375 15.20 -12.82 -8.78
N LEU A 376 15.39 -11.50 -8.62
CA LEU A 376 16.13 -10.65 -9.56
C LEU A 376 17.41 -10.10 -8.93
#